data_AF-A0A8C0CGN9-F1
#
_entry.id   AF-A0A8C0CGN9-F1
#
_cell.length_a   1.000
_cell.length_b   1.000
_cell.length_c   1.000
_cell.angle_alpha   90.00
_cell.angle_beta   90.00
_cell.angle_gamma   90.00
#
_symmetry.space_group_name_H-M   'P 1'
#
loop_
_entity.id
_entity.type
_entity.pdbx_description
1 polymer ?
#
loop_
_entity_poly.entity_id
_entity_poly.type
_entity_poly.pdbx_seq_one_letter_code
_entity_poly.pdbx_strand_id
1 'polypeptide(L)'
;MVAVQVSWNIKHQEVNTEPYDPFEAQQGSISQIEKEYQVLQEQLKEACENYEQRNIKGSEETKDLEEKLKRHLEENKISKTELDWFLEDLEKEIKKWEQEKKEIQERLKALKKKMKKVLNASEMYTQENAGKEKERELLLDQSFEISKTFMNEKMKIEERIKKEKEHYEESLQRAVDAEVSVLENWKEMEVYKLQTMESQAEGFLKNLKLMSSDSAAYPVMEYDIHSWESFLSNVREEIERAKSQFEEQIQAIKNGFRLSELSKVQISELSFPACNTVSLLHLFFFF
;
A
#
# COMPACT_ATOMS: atom_id res chain seq x y z
N MET A 1 -145.23 57.18 40.07
CA MET A 1 -145.53 58.37 40.91
C MET A 1 -144.22 58.74 41.58
N VAL A 2 -143.53 59.80 41.22
CA VAL A 2 -143.99 61.20 41.24
C VAL A 2 -143.40 61.91 40.02
N ALA A 3 -144.29 62.37 39.14
CA ALA A 3 -143.94 63.36 38.14
C ALA A 3 -143.67 64.66 38.91
N VAL A 4 -142.39 64.98 39.07
CA VAL A 4 -141.98 66.23 39.70
C VAL A 4 -142.16 67.33 38.66
N GLN A 5 -143.39 67.81 38.65
CA GLN A 5 -143.87 68.99 37.96
C GLN A 5 -143.22 70.20 38.64
N VAL A 6 -142.10 70.67 38.07
CA VAL A 6 -141.51 71.94 38.49
C VAL A 6 -142.08 73.04 37.62
N SER A 7 -142.67 74.00 38.32
CA SER A 7 -143.39 75.17 37.84
C SER A 7 -142.63 75.98 36.78
N TRP A 8 -143.32 76.29 35.68
CA TRP A 8 -143.01 77.43 34.83
C TRP A 8 -143.22 78.74 35.62
N ASN A 9 -142.19 79.16 36.34
CA ASN A 9 -141.93 80.56 36.60
C ASN A 9 -140.82 80.99 35.63
N ILE A 10 -141.21 81.23 34.38
CA ILE A 10 -140.40 81.95 33.41
C ILE A 10 -140.42 83.41 33.87
N LYS A 11 -139.59 83.74 34.85
CA LYS A 11 -138.95 85.06 34.80
C LYS A 11 -138.00 84.95 33.63
N HIS A 12 -138.30 85.66 32.55
CA HIS A 12 -137.26 86.10 31.63
C HIS A 12 -136.32 86.98 32.49
N GLN A 13 -135.41 86.32 33.23
CA GLN A 13 -134.14 86.95 33.53
C GLN A 13 -133.53 87.08 32.15
N GLU A 14 -133.53 88.29 31.61
CA GLU A 14 -132.76 88.67 30.43
C GLU A 14 -131.31 88.28 30.72
N VAL A 15 -130.98 87.02 30.46
CA VAL A 15 -129.62 86.57 30.30
C VAL A 15 -129.22 87.20 29.00
N ASN A 16 -128.40 88.24 29.13
CA ASN A 16 -127.90 89.05 28.05
C ASN A 16 -127.32 88.16 26.94
N THR A 17 -128.14 87.87 25.93
CA THR A 17 -127.78 87.15 24.71
C THR A 17 -127.45 88.12 23.58
N GLU A 18 -127.49 89.43 23.85
CA GLU A 18 -127.03 90.44 22.91
C GLU A 18 -125.50 90.49 22.93
N PRO A 19 -124.84 90.59 21.76
CA PRO A 19 -123.39 90.69 21.68
C PRO A 19 -122.89 91.85 22.55
N TYR A 20 -121.88 91.59 23.39
CA TYR A 20 -121.29 92.65 24.21
C TYR A 20 -120.41 93.55 23.32
N ASP A 21 -120.98 94.66 22.89
CA ASP A 21 -120.57 95.47 21.73
C ASP A 21 -119.27 96.32 21.83
N PRO A 22 -118.34 96.06 22.76
CA PRO A 22 -116.92 96.37 22.51
C PRO A 22 -116.05 95.15 22.17
N PHE A 23 -116.51 93.93 22.44
CA PHE A 23 -115.68 92.71 22.38
C PHE A 23 -116.31 91.53 21.62
N GLU A 24 -117.59 91.59 21.27
CA GLU A 24 -118.29 90.50 20.60
C GLU A 24 -119.07 91.02 19.38
N ALA A 25 -118.57 90.73 18.17
CA ALA A 25 -119.21 91.17 16.92
C ALA A 25 -120.35 90.22 16.47
N GLN A 26 -120.40 88.99 16.98
CA GLN A 26 -121.43 87.97 16.72
C GLN A 26 -121.61 87.10 17.98
N GLN A 27 -122.85 86.77 18.34
CA GLN A 27 -123.16 86.01 19.57
C GLN A 27 -122.40 84.67 19.60
N GLY A 28 -121.56 84.45 20.63
CA GLY A 28 -120.75 83.24 20.80
C GLY A 28 -119.29 83.36 20.36
N SER A 29 -118.86 84.50 19.78
CA SER A 29 -117.47 84.72 19.39
C SER A 29 -116.51 84.64 20.58
N ILE A 30 -116.92 85.07 21.78
CA ILE A 30 -116.07 84.96 22.97
C ILE A 30 -115.78 83.49 23.33
N SER A 31 -116.78 82.60 23.26
CA SER A 31 -116.60 81.17 23.53
C SER A 31 -115.75 80.49 22.46
N GLN A 32 -115.86 80.93 21.20
CA GLN A 32 -115.01 80.45 20.12
C GLN A 32 -113.54 80.87 20.33
N ILE A 33 -113.30 82.14 20.68
CA ILE A 33 -111.97 82.66 21.02
C ILE A 33 -111.37 81.90 22.22
N GLU A 34 -112.17 81.59 23.24
CA GLU A 34 -111.68 80.82 24.40
C GLU A 34 -111.28 79.38 24.02
N LYS A 35 -112.06 78.70 23.18
CA LYS A 35 -111.70 77.36 22.66
C LYS A 35 -110.45 77.41 21.78
N GLU A 36 -110.34 78.40 20.90
CA GLU A 36 -109.16 78.62 20.07
C GLU A 36 -107.92 78.92 20.95
N TYR A 37 -108.07 79.72 22.00
CA TYR A 37 -107.02 79.98 22.98
C TYR A 37 -106.59 78.71 23.72
N GLN A 38 -107.53 77.87 24.15
CA GLN A 38 -107.22 76.58 24.79
C GLN A 38 -106.47 75.64 23.83
N VAL A 39 -106.91 75.55 22.58
CA VAL A 39 -106.22 74.75 21.55
C VAL A 39 -104.80 75.27 21.29
N LEU A 40 -104.63 76.60 21.18
CA LEU A 40 -103.32 77.22 21.01
C LEU A 40 -102.41 77.00 22.22
N GLN A 41 -102.95 77.04 23.43
CA GLN A 41 -102.21 76.77 24.66
C GLN A 41 -101.75 75.31 24.72
N GLU A 42 -102.59 74.36 24.30
CA GLU A 42 -102.24 72.94 24.24
C GLU A 42 -101.21 72.66 23.14
N GLN A 43 -101.34 73.28 21.96
CA GLN A 43 -100.33 73.22 20.90
C GLN A 43 -98.98 73.81 21.32
N LEU A 44 -98.99 74.93 22.06
CA LEU A 44 -97.76 75.52 22.59
C LEU A 44 -97.10 74.57 23.59
N LYS A 45 -97.89 73.97 24.50
CA LYS A 45 -97.39 73.00 25.47
C LYS A 45 -96.79 71.78 24.77
N GLU A 46 -97.49 71.21 23.80
CA GLU A 46 -96.99 70.08 23.01
C GLU A 46 -95.70 70.45 22.23
N ALA A 47 -95.66 71.63 21.62
CA ALA A 47 -94.46 72.11 20.92
C ALA A 47 -93.26 72.29 21.88
N CYS A 48 -93.50 72.79 23.10
CA CYS A 48 -92.48 72.91 24.15
C CYS A 48 -91.98 71.53 24.61
N GLU A 49 -92.87 70.58 24.93
CA GLU A 49 -92.50 69.22 25.35
C GLU A 49 -91.74 68.48 24.24
N ASN A 50 -92.18 68.61 22.99
CA ASN A 50 -91.49 68.05 21.82
C ASN A 50 -90.10 68.67 21.61
N TYR A 51 -89.97 69.98 21.82
CA TYR A 51 -88.68 70.67 21.76
C TYR A 51 -87.72 70.17 22.85
N GLU A 52 -88.19 70.06 24.09
CA GLU A 52 -87.39 69.56 25.21
C GLU A 52 -86.96 68.11 24.98
N GLN A 53 -87.87 67.24 24.54
CA GLN A 53 -87.55 65.84 24.25
C GLN A 53 -86.55 65.74 23.10
N ARG A 54 -86.71 66.52 22.03
CA ARG A 54 -85.74 66.59 20.93
C ARG A 54 -84.39 67.10 21.42
N ASN A 55 -84.36 68.09 22.30
CA ASN A 55 -83.13 68.64 22.86
C ASN A 55 -82.39 67.63 23.74
N ILE A 56 -83.11 66.89 24.60
CA ILE A 56 -82.55 65.82 25.42
C ILE A 56 -81.96 64.73 24.52
N LYS A 57 -82.74 64.24 23.55
CA LYS A 57 -82.30 63.21 22.59
C LYS A 57 -81.08 63.67 21.79
N GLY A 58 -81.09 64.90 21.27
CA GLY A 58 -79.96 65.47 20.54
C GLY A 58 -78.72 65.62 21.41
N SER A 59 -78.87 65.98 22.69
CA SER A 59 -77.75 66.04 23.64
C SER A 59 -77.17 64.66 23.93
N GLU A 60 -78.00 63.64 24.09
CA GLU A 60 -77.56 62.26 24.32
C GLU A 60 -76.83 61.66 23.11
N GLU A 61 -77.38 61.83 21.90
CA GLU A 61 -76.74 61.41 20.65
C GLU A 61 -75.38 62.11 20.44
N THR A 62 -75.31 63.42 20.75
CA THR A 62 -74.04 64.17 20.67
C THR A 62 -73.00 63.60 21.63
N LYS A 63 -73.38 63.28 22.87
CA LYS A 63 -72.47 62.69 23.86
C LYS A 63 -71.96 61.30 23.44
N ASP A 64 -72.82 60.44 22.88
CA ASP A 64 -72.41 59.12 22.37
C ASP A 64 -71.40 59.25 21.22
N LEU A 65 -71.65 60.18 20.28
CA LEU A 65 -70.73 60.46 19.18
C LEU A 65 -69.38 61.01 19.67
N GLU A 66 -69.39 61.90 20.66
CA GLU A 66 -68.16 62.42 21.29
C GLU A 66 -67.35 61.29 21.96
N GLU A 67 -68.01 60.37 22.66
CA GLU A 67 -67.33 59.22 23.28
C GLU A 67 -66.75 58.26 22.23
N LYS A 68 -67.50 57.95 21.17
CA LYS A 68 -67.01 57.14 20.04
C LYS A 68 -65.80 57.79 19.38
N LEU A 69 -65.83 59.09 19.15
CA LEU A 69 -64.71 59.83 18.59
C LEU A 69 -63.47 59.72 19.50
N LYS A 70 -63.65 59.87 20.82
CA LYS A 70 -62.56 59.73 21.79
C LYS A 70 -61.94 58.33 21.79
N ARG A 71 -62.76 57.27 21.73
CA ARG A 71 -62.28 55.88 21.63
C ARG A 71 -61.45 55.66 20.37
N HIS A 72 -61.96 56.09 19.21
CA HIS A 72 -61.23 55.97 17.94
C HIS A 72 -59.93 56.77 17.91
N LEU A 73 -59.88 57.94 18.55
CA LEU A 73 -58.64 58.70 18.69
C LEU A 73 -57.58 57.96 19.50
N GLU A 74 -57.96 57.32 20.61
CA GLU A 74 -57.02 56.54 21.42
C GLU A 74 -56.61 55.24 20.71
N GLU A 75 -57.54 54.53 20.06
CA GLU A 75 -57.24 53.35 19.23
C GLU A 75 -56.24 53.70 18.11
N ASN A 76 -56.42 54.85 17.45
CA ASN A 76 -55.51 55.32 16.41
C ASN A 76 -54.13 55.64 16.98
N LYS A 77 -54.07 56.26 18.17
CA LYS A 77 -52.80 56.53 18.87
C LYS A 77 -52.07 55.22 19.21
N ILE A 78 -52.77 54.22 19.72
CA ILE A 78 -52.19 52.89 20.02
C ILE A 78 -51.69 52.24 18.71
N SER A 79 -52.55 52.19 17.68
CA SER A 79 -52.21 51.60 16.37
C SER A 79 -50.99 52.27 15.74
N LYS A 80 -50.87 53.60 15.87
CA LYS A 80 -49.71 54.35 15.40
C LYS A 80 -48.44 53.95 16.15
N THR A 81 -48.50 53.84 17.47
CA THR A 81 -47.33 53.40 18.25
C THR A 81 -46.93 51.97 17.90
N GLU A 82 -47.87 51.04 17.76
CA GLU A 82 -47.58 49.65 17.36
C GLU A 82 -46.91 49.60 15.99
N LEU A 83 -47.38 50.41 15.03
CA LEU A 83 -46.76 50.53 13.72
C LEU A 83 -45.32 51.05 13.82
N ASP A 84 -45.07 52.08 14.64
CA ASP A 84 -43.71 52.61 14.85
C ASP A 84 -42.77 51.53 15.45
N TRP A 85 -43.25 50.73 16.40
CA TRP A 85 -42.50 49.59 16.94
C TRP A 85 -42.18 48.53 15.88
N PHE A 86 -43.15 48.19 15.02
CA PHE A 86 -42.93 47.24 13.92
C PHE A 86 -41.91 47.77 12.90
N LEU A 87 -41.96 49.08 12.60
CA LEU A 87 -41.00 49.70 11.69
C LEU A 87 -39.58 49.66 12.27
N GLU A 88 -39.40 49.94 13.56
CA GLU A 88 -38.10 49.87 14.22
C GLU A 88 -37.53 48.45 14.24
N ASP A 89 -38.37 47.45 14.54
CA ASP A 89 -37.97 46.04 14.55
C ASP A 89 -37.56 45.55 13.15
N LEU A 90 -38.35 45.88 12.13
CA LEU A 90 -38.01 45.58 10.73
C LEU A 90 -36.70 46.26 10.30
N GLU A 91 -36.44 47.49 10.72
CA GLU A 91 -35.19 48.18 10.40
C GLU A 91 -33.98 47.50 11.06
N LYS A 92 -34.12 47.03 12.31
CA LYS A 92 -33.06 46.27 13.00
C LYS A 92 -32.77 44.95 12.28
N GLU A 93 -33.82 44.22 11.89
CA GLU A 93 -33.68 42.95 11.19
C GLU A 93 -33.04 43.16 9.81
N ILE A 94 -33.44 44.20 9.05
CA ILE A 94 -32.81 44.58 7.78
C ILE A 94 -31.31 44.85 7.94
N LYS A 95 -30.92 45.63 8.96
CA LYS A 95 -29.50 45.93 9.24
C LYS A 95 -28.71 44.67 9.58
N LYS A 96 -29.29 43.76 10.37
CA LYS A 96 -28.70 42.47 10.71
C LYS A 96 -28.50 41.61 9.46
N TRP A 97 -29.53 41.46 8.63
CA TRP A 97 -29.43 40.73 7.36
C TRP A 97 -28.37 41.30 6.42
N GLU A 98 -28.26 42.63 6.33
CA GLU A 98 -27.24 43.27 5.49
C GLU A 98 -25.82 42.98 6.00
N GLN A 99 -25.62 43.00 7.32
CA GLN A 99 -24.34 42.66 7.93
C GLN A 99 -23.97 41.19 7.71
N GLU A 100 -24.89 40.26 7.98
CA GLU A 100 -24.68 38.83 7.75
C GLU A 100 -24.35 38.52 6.29
N LYS A 101 -25.03 39.19 5.35
CA LYS A 101 -24.74 39.08 3.91
C LYS A 101 -23.30 39.51 3.58
N LYS A 102 -22.80 40.60 4.16
CA LYS A 102 -21.42 41.07 3.98
C LYS A 102 -20.42 40.05 4.55
N GLU A 103 -20.66 39.55 5.76
CA GLU A 103 -19.78 38.55 6.39
C GLU A 103 -19.71 37.25 5.60
N ILE A 104 -20.85 36.74 5.11
CA ILE A 104 -20.90 35.54 4.27
C ILE A 104 -20.12 35.78 2.97
N GLN A 105 -20.27 36.94 2.35
CA GLN A 105 -19.55 37.29 1.12
C GLN A 105 -18.03 37.34 1.34
N GLU A 106 -17.56 37.89 2.46
CA GLU A 106 -16.14 37.90 2.81
C GLU A 106 -15.59 36.51 3.12
N ARG A 107 -16.34 35.70 3.89
CA ARG A 107 -15.99 34.29 4.15
C ARG A 107 -15.88 33.50 2.85
N LEU A 108 -16.80 33.69 1.91
CA LEU A 108 -16.77 33.05 0.60
C LEU A 108 -15.53 33.46 -0.23
N LYS A 109 -15.18 34.75 -0.23
CA LYS A 109 -13.93 35.23 -0.89
C LYS A 109 -12.69 34.60 -0.26
N ALA A 110 -12.63 34.53 1.07
CA ALA A 110 -11.52 33.91 1.79
C ALA A 110 -11.41 32.40 1.48
N LEU A 111 -12.54 31.69 1.47
CA LEU A 111 -12.60 30.27 1.15
C LEU A 111 -12.15 30.01 -0.30
N LYS A 112 -12.61 30.81 -1.27
CA LYS A 112 -12.18 30.71 -2.67
C LYS A 112 -10.66 30.90 -2.82
N LYS A 113 -10.08 31.86 -2.07
CA LYS A 113 -8.61 32.06 -2.04
C LYS A 113 -7.87 30.85 -1.46
N LYS A 114 -8.37 30.27 -0.37
CA LYS A 114 -7.80 29.05 0.22
C LYS A 114 -7.89 27.86 -0.75
N MET A 115 -9.05 27.66 -1.38
CA MET A 115 -9.25 26.60 -2.37
C MET A 115 -8.27 26.72 -3.54
N LYS A 116 -8.06 27.92 -4.08
CA LYS A 116 -7.08 28.14 -5.15
C LYS A 116 -5.65 27.79 -4.71
N LYS A 117 -5.25 28.15 -3.48
CA LYS A 117 -3.92 27.77 -2.95
C LYS A 117 -3.75 26.26 -2.85
N VAL A 118 -4.78 25.56 -2.34
CA VAL A 118 -4.76 24.09 -2.22
C VAL A 118 -4.68 23.44 -3.61
N LEU A 119 -5.45 23.93 -4.58
CA LEU A 119 -5.44 23.41 -5.94
C LEU A 119 -4.06 23.58 -6.60
N ASN A 120 -3.46 24.77 -6.51
CA ASN A 120 -2.12 25.02 -7.02
C ASN A 120 -1.06 24.13 -6.33
N ALA A 121 -1.14 23.96 -5.00
CA ALA A 121 -0.23 23.10 -4.28
C ALA A 121 -0.37 21.62 -4.72
N SER A 122 -1.61 21.15 -4.88
CA SER A 122 -1.90 19.80 -5.38
C SER A 122 -1.34 19.56 -6.77
N GLU A 123 -1.46 20.55 -7.66
CA GLU A 123 -0.90 20.49 -9.01
C GLU A 123 0.63 20.40 -8.98
N MET A 124 1.29 21.25 -8.17
CA MET A 124 2.75 21.19 -7.98
C MET A 124 3.22 19.82 -7.45
N TYR A 125 2.55 19.27 -6.42
CA TYR A 125 2.88 17.95 -5.90
C TYR A 125 2.67 16.84 -6.94
N THR A 126 1.63 16.95 -7.76
CA THR A 126 1.35 15.98 -8.84
C THR A 126 2.46 16.01 -9.89
N GLN A 127 2.90 17.22 -10.29
CA GLN A 127 4.00 17.38 -11.23
C GLN A 127 5.34 16.89 -10.67
N GLU A 128 5.65 17.21 -9.41
CA GLU A 128 6.86 16.73 -8.73
C GLU A 128 6.88 15.21 -8.61
N ASN A 129 5.76 14.59 -8.22
CA ASN A 129 5.64 13.14 -8.14
C ASN A 129 5.78 12.48 -9.51
N ALA A 130 5.19 13.06 -10.56
CA ALA A 130 5.35 12.55 -11.92
C ALA A 130 6.81 12.63 -12.41
N GLY A 131 7.56 13.66 -11.99
CA GLY A 131 9.00 13.77 -12.24
C GLY A 131 9.80 12.69 -11.54
N LYS A 132 9.57 12.49 -10.24
CA LYS A 132 10.22 11.44 -9.44
C LYS A 132 9.90 10.03 -9.93
N GLU A 133 8.69 9.80 -10.43
CA GLU A 133 8.31 8.49 -10.98
C GLU A 133 9.12 8.16 -12.23
N LYS A 134 9.27 9.11 -13.15
CA LYS A 134 10.12 8.94 -14.35
C LYS A 134 11.59 8.70 -13.98
N GLU A 135 12.10 9.39 -12.96
CA GLU A 135 13.47 9.16 -12.47
C GLU A 135 13.65 7.74 -11.90
N ARG A 136 12.66 7.25 -11.14
CA ARG A 136 12.69 5.86 -10.64
C ARG A 136 12.63 4.83 -11.77
N GLU A 137 11.80 5.07 -12.78
CA GLU A 137 11.71 4.19 -13.95
C GLU A 137 13.06 4.10 -14.68
N LEU A 138 13.73 5.24 -14.90
CA LEU A 138 15.07 5.27 -15.50
C LEU A 138 16.12 4.54 -14.64
N LEU A 139 16.08 4.71 -13.32
CA LEU A 139 16.97 3.99 -12.41
C LEU A 139 16.73 2.47 -12.44
N LEU A 140 15.46 2.06 -12.56
CA LEU A 140 15.08 0.65 -12.67
C LEU A 140 15.66 0.06 -13.96
N ASP A 141 15.46 0.74 -15.10
CA ASP A 141 15.99 0.32 -16.39
C ASP A 141 17.52 0.23 -16.37
N GLN A 142 18.20 1.23 -15.78
CA GLN A 142 19.64 1.21 -15.61
C GLN A 142 20.09 0.02 -14.74
N SER A 143 19.41 -0.25 -13.63
CA SER A 143 19.73 -1.38 -12.75
C SER A 143 19.54 -2.73 -13.45
N PHE A 144 18.51 -2.84 -14.30
CA PHE A 144 18.23 -4.03 -15.07
C PHE A 144 19.33 -4.30 -16.11
N GLU A 145 19.75 -3.27 -16.84
CA GLU A 145 20.86 -3.40 -17.80
C GLU A 145 22.17 -3.76 -17.11
N ILE A 146 22.49 -3.15 -15.95
CA ILE A 146 23.66 -3.53 -15.15
C ILE A 146 23.57 -4.99 -14.67
N SER A 147 22.40 -5.43 -14.22
CA SER A 147 22.19 -6.83 -13.79
C SER A 147 22.39 -7.80 -14.95
N LYS A 148 21.89 -7.45 -16.15
CA LYS A 148 22.04 -8.26 -17.36
C LYS A 148 23.49 -8.38 -17.81
N THR A 149 24.26 -7.28 -17.80
CA THR A 149 25.70 -7.32 -18.13
C THR A 149 26.47 -8.14 -17.11
N PHE A 150 26.20 -7.94 -15.81
CA PHE A 150 26.82 -8.70 -14.73
C PHE A 150 26.54 -10.20 -14.84
N MET A 151 25.30 -10.61 -15.12
CA MET A 151 24.95 -12.02 -15.33
C MET A 151 25.71 -12.65 -16.51
N ASN A 152 25.86 -11.91 -17.61
CA ASN A 152 26.62 -12.37 -18.77
C ASN A 152 28.11 -12.54 -18.45
N GLU A 153 28.71 -11.59 -17.74
CA GLU A 153 30.11 -11.68 -17.29
C GLU A 153 30.32 -12.84 -16.33
N LYS A 154 29.41 -13.03 -15.37
CA LYS A 154 29.42 -14.16 -14.45
C LYS A 154 29.42 -15.49 -15.20
N MET A 155 28.52 -15.66 -16.17
CA MET A 155 28.44 -16.87 -16.99
C MET A 155 29.76 -17.15 -17.75
N LYS A 156 30.38 -16.11 -18.33
CA LYS A 156 31.67 -16.24 -19.03
C LYS A 156 32.81 -16.63 -18.09
N ILE A 157 32.82 -16.13 -16.86
CA ILE A 157 33.83 -16.50 -15.85
C ILE A 157 33.62 -17.95 -15.40
N GLU A 158 32.38 -18.34 -15.10
CA GLU A 158 32.05 -19.72 -14.71
C GLU A 158 32.43 -20.73 -15.81
N GLU A 159 32.20 -20.40 -17.08
CA GLU A 159 32.62 -21.25 -18.20
C GLU A 159 34.15 -21.36 -18.30
N ARG A 160 34.89 -20.26 -18.06
CA ARG A 160 36.37 -20.28 -18.04
C ARG A 160 36.91 -21.13 -16.89
N ILE A 161 36.36 -21.00 -15.69
CA ILE A 161 36.74 -21.82 -14.53
C ILE A 161 36.50 -23.30 -14.83
N LYS A 162 35.37 -23.64 -15.45
CA LYS A 162 35.07 -25.02 -15.86
C LYS A 162 36.13 -25.57 -16.83
N LYS A 163 36.45 -24.82 -17.89
CA LYS A 163 37.47 -25.22 -18.88
C LYS A 163 38.85 -25.36 -18.26
N GLU A 164 39.23 -24.44 -17.37
CA GLU A 164 40.52 -24.48 -16.69
C GLU A 164 40.63 -25.70 -15.76
N LYS A 165 39.56 -26.04 -15.05
CA LYS A 165 39.51 -27.26 -14.23
C LYS A 165 39.65 -28.53 -15.08
N GLU A 166 38.95 -28.59 -16.22
CA GLU A 166 39.07 -29.71 -17.18
C GLU A 166 40.52 -29.83 -17.68
N HIS A 167 41.15 -28.73 -18.10
CA HIS A 167 42.54 -28.72 -18.53
C HIS A 167 43.54 -29.12 -17.43
N TYR A 168 43.30 -28.71 -16.19
CA TYR A 168 44.13 -29.11 -15.05
C TYR A 168 44.06 -30.63 -14.83
N GLU A 169 42.86 -31.20 -14.86
CA GLU A 169 42.65 -32.65 -14.73
C GLU A 169 43.30 -33.43 -15.88
N GLU A 170 43.14 -32.96 -17.12
CA GLU A 170 43.81 -33.55 -18.30
C GLU A 170 45.35 -33.48 -18.18
N SER A 171 45.88 -32.37 -17.65
CA SER A 171 47.32 -32.20 -17.41
C SER A 171 47.81 -33.14 -16.31
N LEU A 172 47.03 -33.32 -15.24
CA LEU A 172 47.35 -34.24 -14.15
C LEU A 172 47.35 -35.69 -14.66
N GLN A 173 46.33 -36.09 -15.42
CA GLN A 173 46.26 -37.43 -15.99
C GLN A 173 47.44 -37.71 -16.93
N ARG A 174 47.79 -36.76 -17.81
CA ARG A 174 48.97 -36.90 -18.69
C ARG A 174 50.27 -37.03 -17.92
N ALA A 175 50.42 -36.32 -16.80
CA ALA A 175 51.59 -36.44 -15.94
C ALA A 175 51.67 -37.83 -15.27
N VAL A 176 50.54 -38.31 -14.73
CA VAL A 176 50.43 -39.67 -14.15
C VAL A 176 50.76 -40.73 -15.19
N ASP A 177 50.19 -40.64 -16.40
CA ASP A 177 50.44 -41.58 -17.49
C ASP A 177 51.93 -41.59 -17.90
N ALA A 178 52.57 -40.42 -17.95
CA ALA A 178 54.00 -40.31 -18.24
C ALA A 178 54.87 -40.92 -17.14
N GLU A 179 54.56 -40.66 -15.86
CA GLU A 179 55.29 -41.25 -14.73
C GLU A 179 55.13 -42.78 -14.68
N VAL A 180 53.92 -43.30 -14.93
CA VAL A 180 53.66 -44.74 -15.06
C VAL A 180 54.46 -45.33 -16.22
N SER A 181 54.48 -44.69 -17.39
CA SER A 181 55.25 -45.15 -18.54
C SER A 181 56.76 -45.21 -18.24
N VAL A 182 57.31 -44.25 -17.49
CA VAL A 182 58.72 -44.29 -17.05
C VAL A 182 58.98 -45.51 -16.17
N LEU A 183 58.11 -45.78 -15.18
CA LEU A 183 58.24 -46.95 -14.31
C LEU A 183 58.09 -48.27 -15.08
N GLU A 184 57.16 -48.35 -16.05
CA GLU A 184 57.00 -49.53 -16.90
C GLU A 184 58.26 -49.80 -17.72
N ASN A 185 58.86 -48.77 -18.33
CA ASN A 185 60.11 -48.89 -19.07
C ASN A 185 61.29 -49.32 -18.17
N TRP A 186 61.38 -48.79 -16.95
CA TRP A 186 62.40 -49.22 -15.98
C TRP A 186 62.20 -50.66 -15.52
N LYS A 187 60.95 -51.06 -15.25
CA LYS A 187 60.57 -52.43 -14.93
C LYS A 187 61.03 -53.37 -16.04
N GLU A 188 60.69 -53.06 -17.28
CA GLU A 188 61.05 -53.89 -18.44
C GLU A 188 62.57 -53.98 -18.61
N MET A 189 63.30 -52.86 -18.49
CA MET A 189 64.76 -52.84 -18.60
C MET A 189 65.43 -53.70 -17.52
N GLU A 190 65.06 -53.55 -16.25
CA GLU A 190 65.70 -54.27 -15.15
C GLU A 190 65.33 -55.76 -15.16
N VAL A 191 64.07 -56.10 -15.44
CA VAL A 191 63.63 -57.49 -15.60
C VAL A 191 64.34 -58.15 -16.78
N TYR A 192 64.50 -57.46 -17.91
CA TYR A 192 65.22 -58.00 -19.07
C TYR A 192 66.69 -58.29 -18.77
N LYS A 193 67.38 -57.41 -18.02
CA LYS A 193 68.77 -57.64 -17.57
C LYS A 193 68.87 -58.91 -16.71
N LEU A 194 67.98 -59.06 -15.74
CA LEU A 194 67.94 -60.23 -14.86
C LEU A 194 67.59 -61.52 -15.63
N GLN A 195 66.64 -61.47 -16.58
CA GLN A 195 66.29 -62.61 -17.44
C GLN A 195 67.43 -63.02 -18.38
N THR A 196 68.21 -62.05 -18.88
CA THR A 196 69.42 -62.32 -19.66
C THR A 196 70.45 -63.05 -18.81
N MET A 197 70.66 -62.59 -17.57
CA MET A 197 71.54 -63.24 -16.60
C MET A 197 71.05 -64.64 -16.23
N GLU A 198 69.75 -64.83 -16.01
CA GLU A 198 69.10 -66.12 -15.79
C GLU A 198 69.39 -67.06 -16.96
N SER A 199 69.13 -66.62 -18.20
CA SER A 199 69.33 -67.43 -19.41
C SER A 199 70.80 -67.83 -19.61
N GLN A 200 71.74 -66.92 -19.32
CA GLN A 200 73.17 -67.20 -19.36
C GLN A 200 73.57 -68.24 -18.30
N ALA A 201 73.08 -68.08 -17.07
CA ALA A 201 73.32 -69.02 -15.97
C ALA A 201 72.67 -70.39 -16.22
N GLU A 202 71.48 -70.45 -16.80
CA GLU A 202 70.81 -71.69 -17.21
C GLU A 202 71.61 -72.41 -18.31
N GLY A 203 72.07 -71.67 -19.32
CA GLY A 203 72.91 -72.20 -20.39
C GLY A 203 74.21 -72.79 -19.84
N PHE A 204 74.87 -72.09 -18.91
CA PHE A 204 76.08 -72.57 -18.25
C PHE A 204 75.81 -73.81 -17.40
N LEU A 205 74.77 -73.79 -16.55
CA LEU A 205 74.38 -74.93 -15.71
C LEU A 205 74.05 -76.17 -16.56
N LYS A 206 73.38 -76.00 -17.69
CA LYS A 206 73.10 -77.09 -18.62
C LYS A 206 74.39 -77.70 -19.17
N ASN A 207 75.37 -76.87 -19.54
CA ASN A 207 76.68 -77.34 -19.98
C ASN A 207 77.44 -78.09 -18.87
N LEU A 208 77.43 -77.58 -17.62
CA LEU A 208 78.03 -78.28 -16.48
C LEU A 208 77.41 -79.67 -16.25
N LYS A 209 76.07 -79.77 -16.30
CA LYS A 209 75.33 -81.03 -16.14
C LYS A 209 75.61 -82.05 -17.25
N LEU A 210 75.84 -81.58 -18.48
CA LEU A 210 76.26 -82.44 -19.59
C LEU A 210 77.69 -82.96 -19.36
N MET A 211 78.63 -82.07 -19.00
CA MET A 211 80.03 -82.43 -18.75
C MET A 211 80.22 -83.36 -17.54
N SER A 212 79.36 -83.27 -16.52
CA SER A 212 79.38 -84.18 -15.36
C SER A 212 78.87 -85.59 -15.71
N SER A 213 78.12 -85.73 -16.81
CA SER A 213 77.53 -87.02 -17.23
C SER A 213 78.50 -87.89 -18.04
N ASP A 214 79.53 -87.29 -18.67
CA ASP A 214 80.49 -87.96 -19.57
C ASP A 214 81.85 -88.31 -18.91
N SER A 215 82.10 -87.90 -17.66
CA SER A 215 83.43 -87.97 -17.02
C SER A 215 83.40 -88.59 -15.63
N ALA A 216 84.33 -89.51 -15.33
CA ALA A 216 84.59 -90.05 -13.98
C ALA A 216 85.33 -89.05 -13.05
N ALA A 217 85.09 -87.74 -13.23
CA ALA A 217 85.79 -86.66 -12.55
C ALA A 217 84.95 -86.04 -11.43
N TYR A 218 85.32 -86.42 -10.19
CA TYR A 218 85.60 -85.54 -9.03
C TYR A 218 84.43 -84.77 -8.33
N PRO A 219 84.36 -84.77 -6.97
CA PRO A 219 83.38 -84.03 -6.15
C PRO A 219 83.29 -82.51 -6.35
N VAL A 220 84.23 -81.91 -7.07
CA VAL A 220 84.32 -80.45 -7.30
C VAL A 220 83.27 -79.97 -8.31
N MET A 221 82.82 -80.82 -9.23
CA MET A 221 81.80 -80.46 -10.23
C MET A 221 80.40 -80.32 -9.61
N GLU A 222 80.11 -81.10 -8.56
CA GLU A 222 78.80 -81.12 -7.88
C GLU A 222 78.59 -79.87 -7.01
N TYR A 223 79.68 -79.36 -6.41
CA TYR A 223 79.68 -78.06 -5.72
C TYR A 223 79.37 -76.90 -6.69
N ASP A 224 80.03 -76.87 -7.86
CA ASP A 224 79.78 -75.84 -8.87
C ASP A 224 78.32 -75.91 -9.37
N ILE A 225 77.79 -77.11 -9.65
CA ILE A 225 76.37 -77.30 -10.02
C ILE A 225 75.42 -76.73 -8.96
N HIS A 226 75.60 -77.06 -7.68
CA HIS A 226 74.74 -76.54 -6.61
C HIS A 226 74.88 -75.02 -6.41
N SER A 227 76.07 -74.47 -6.58
CA SER A 227 76.32 -73.02 -6.53
C SER A 227 75.56 -72.28 -7.64
N TRP A 228 75.60 -72.81 -8.87
CA TRP A 228 74.86 -72.26 -10.01
C TRP A 228 73.34 -72.45 -9.89
N GLU A 229 72.86 -73.56 -9.32
CA GLU A 229 71.44 -73.77 -8.99
C GLU A 229 70.93 -72.77 -7.95
N SER A 230 71.71 -72.54 -6.88
CA SER A 230 71.38 -71.52 -5.88
C SER A 230 71.39 -70.12 -6.48
N PHE A 231 72.37 -69.81 -7.34
CA PHE A 231 72.42 -68.54 -8.05
C PHE A 231 71.18 -68.31 -8.93
N LEU A 232 70.75 -69.32 -9.70
CA LEU A 232 69.53 -69.25 -10.50
C LEU A 232 68.28 -69.04 -9.65
N SER A 233 68.19 -69.72 -8.50
CA SER A 233 67.09 -69.49 -7.55
C SER A 233 67.07 -68.04 -7.07
N ASN A 234 68.23 -67.48 -6.74
CA ASN A 234 68.35 -66.08 -6.30
C ASN A 234 67.99 -65.10 -7.43
N VAL A 235 68.42 -65.35 -8.67
CA VAL A 235 68.06 -64.50 -9.83
C VAL A 235 66.55 -64.53 -10.06
N ARG A 236 65.90 -65.70 -9.98
CA ARG A 236 64.44 -65.82 -10.13
C ARG A 236 63.67 -65.11 -9.03
N GLU A 237 64.11 -65.24 -7.79
CA GLU A 237 63.52 -64.52 -6.65
C GLU A 237 63.68 -63.00 -6.83
N GLU A 238 64.84 -62.56 -7.30
CA GLU A 238 65.12 -61.15 -7.59
C GLU A 238 64.22 -60.61 -8.71
N ILE A 239 63.98 -61.38 -9.77
CA ILE A 239 63.05 -61.02 -10.86
C ILE A 239 61.64 -60.77 -10.31
N GLU A 240 61.12 -61.68 -9.50
CA GLU A 240 59.78 -61.54 -8.93
C GLU A 240 59.70 -60.38 -7.94
N ARG A 241 60.72 -60.21 -7.10
CA ARG A 241 60.83 -59.07 -6.18
C ARG A 241 60.83 -57.73 -6.91
N ALA A 242 61.64 -57.61 -7.97
CA ALA A 242 61.71 -56.39 -8.78
C ALA A 242 60.36 -56.08 -9.43
N LYS A 243 59.69 -57.08 -10.03
CA LYS A 243 58.35 -56.91 -10.61
C LYS A 243 57.35 -56.41 -9.60
N SER A 244 57.29 -57.02 -8.41
CA SER A 244 56.35 -56.61 -7.36
C SER A 244 56.61 -55.17 -6.90
N GLN A 245 57.86 -54.79 -6.66
CA GLN A 245 58.21 -53.43 -6.24
C GLN A 245 57.84 -52.38 -7.30
N PHE A 246 58.10 -52.63 -8.58
CA PHE A 246 57.69 -51.72 -9.64
C PHE A 246 56.16 -51.61 -9.76
N GLU A 247 55.43 -52.71 -9.61
CA GLU A 247 53.96 -52.71 -9.69
C GLU A 247 53.32 -51.94 -8.52
N GLU A 248 53.86 -52.09 -7.31
CA GLU A 248 53.45 -51.31 -6.14
C GLU A 248 53.66 -49.80 -6.36
N GLN A 249 54.80 -49.41 -6.93
CA GLN A 249 55.09 -48.01 -7.26
C GLN A 249 54.16 -47.46 -8.34
N ILE A 250 53.91 -48.23 -9.41
CA ILE A 250 52.95 -47.85 -10.45
C ILE A 250 51.56 -47.62 -9.84
N GLN A 251 51.12 -48.50 -8.94
CA GLN A 251 49.83 -48.33 -8.27
C GLN A 251 49.81 -47.13 -7.33
N ALA A 252 50.90 -46.84 -6.62
CA ALA A 252 51.02 -45.64 -5.81
C ALA A 252 50.89 -44.36 -6.65
N ILE A 253 51.51 -44.30 -7.83
CA ILE A 253 51.38 -43.15 -8.74
C ILE A 253 49.94 -42.99 -9.24
N LYS A 254 49.29 -44.09 -9.65
CA LYS A 254 47.86 -44.08 -10.03
C LYS A 254 46.94 -43.60 -8.90
N ASN A 255 47.36 -43.80 -7.65
CA ASN A 255 46.64 -43.35 -6.45
C ASN A 255 46.98 -41.91 -6.02
N GLY A 256 47.86 -41.22 -6.77
CA GLY A 256 48.15 -39.80 -6.57
C GLY A 256 49.49 -39.46 -5.90
N PHE A 257 50.35 -40.44 -5.65
CA PHE A 257 51.74 -40.16 -5.23
C PHE A 257 52.59 -39.71 -6.42
N ARG A 258 53.59 -38.87 -6.19
CA ARG A 258 54.54 -38.48 -7.25
C ARG A 258 55.71 -39.45 -7.32
N LEU A 259 56.21 -39.70 -8.52
CA LEU A 259 57.42 -40.51 -8.71
C LEU A 259 58.62 -40.02 -7.85
N SER A 260 58.76 -38.70 -7.66
CA SER A 260 59.82 -38.11 -6.84
C SER A 260 59.69 -38.37 -5.33
N GLU A 261 58.51 -38.78 -4.86
CA GLU A 261 58.21 -39.09 -3.45
C GLU A 261 58.41 -40.58 -3.15
N LEU A 262 58.54 -41.42 -4.17
CA LEU A 262 58.74 -42.86 -4.04
C LEU A 262 60.24 -43.21 -3.90
N SER A 263 60.52 -44.25 -3.11
CA SER A 263 61.88 -44.78 -2.99
C SER A 263 62.31 -45.48 -4.27
N LYS A 264 63.54 -45.29 -4.74
CA LYS A 264 64.06 -46.00 -5.91
C LYS A 264 64.06 -47.52 -5.68
N VAL A 265 63.58 -48.29 -6.66
CA VAL A 265 63.65 -49.77 -6.64
C VAL A 265 65.10 -50.21 -6.49
N GLN A 266 65.37 -51.08 -5.51
CA GLN A 266 66.69 -51.61 -5.23
C GLN A 266 66.81 -52.99 -5.87
N ILE A 267 67.59 -53.08 -6.95
CA ILE A 267 67.95 -54.35 -7.58
C ILE A 267 69.24 -54.85 -6.93
N SER A 268 69.26 -56.09 -6.46
CA SER A 268 70.48 -56.71 -5.92
C SER A 268 71.51 -56.89 -7.03
N GLU A 269 72.75 -56.45 -6.77
CA GLU A 269 73.87 -56.66 -7.69
C GLU A 269 74.31 -58.14 -7.61
N LEU A 270 73.85 -58.94 -8.56
CA LEU A 270 74.16 -60.37 -8.65
C LEU A 270 75.37 -60.58 -9.56
N SER A 271 76.38 -61.29 -9.06
CA SER A 271 77.57 -61.66 -9.82
C SER A 271 77.62 -63.15 -10.07
N PHE A 272 78.07 -63.55 -11.27
CA PHE A 272 78.23 -64.96 -11.61
C PHE A 272 79.14 -65.71 -10.59
N PRO A 273 78.78 -66.94 -10.21
CA PRO A 273 79.63 -67.78 -9.37
C PRO A 273 81.01 -68.03 -10.00
N ALA A 274 82.07 -68.02 -9.18
CA ALA A 274 83.40 -68.41 -9.63
C ALA A 274 83.44 -69.92 -9.95
N CYS A 275 83.90 -70.30 -11.14
CA CYS A 275 84.05 -71.71 -11.53
C CYS A 275 85.48 -72.18 -11.20
N ASN A 276 85.61 -73.26 -10.42
CA ASN A 276 86.92 -73.76 -9.97
C ASN A 276 87.62 -74.68 -10.99
N THR A 277 86.98 -74.98 -12.12
CA THR A 277 87.55 -75.81 -13.18
C THR A 277 88.52 -75.00 -14.06
N VAL A 278 89.82 -75.19 -13.81
CA VAL A 278 90.99 -74.48 -14.41
C VAL A 278 91.12 -74.62 -15.95
N SER A 279 90.18 -75.23 -16.66
CA SER A 279 90.24 -75.38 -18.13
C SER A 279 89.17 -74.61 -18.92
N LEU A 280 88.28 -73.86 -18.26
CA LEU A 280 87.18 -73.14 -18.94
C LEU A 280 87.38 -71.62 -19.09
N LEU A 281 88.53 -71.09 -18.66
CA LEU A 281 88.89 -69.66 -18.81
C LEU A 281 88.95 -69.17 -20.27
N HIS A 282 88.96 -70.07 -21.26
CA HIS A 282 88.95 -69.69 -22.69
C HIS A 282 87.56 -69.40 -23.27
N LEU A 283 86.46 -69.72 -22.58
CA LEU A 283 85.09 -69.46 -23.06
C LEU A 283 84.47 -68.18 -22.49
N PHE A 284 85.11 -67.54 -21.50
CA PHE A 284 84.59 -66.35 -20.84
C PHE A 284 84.99 -65.01 -21.48
N PHE A 285 85.84 -65.01 -22.53
CA PHE A 285 86.37 -63.77 -23.15
C PHE A 285 85.83 -63.42 -24.54
N PHE A 286 84.84 -64.16 -25.04
CA PHE A 286 84.14 -63.80 -26.28
C PHE A 286 82.63 -63.94 -26.07
N PHE A 287 82.01 -62.98 -25.40
CA PHE A 287 80.70 -62.39 -25.72
C PHE A 287 80.48 -61.15 -24.84
#